data_AF-A0A8H6U302-F1
#
_entry.id   AF-A0A8H6U302-F1
#
_cell.length_a   1.000
_cell.length_b   1.000
_cell.length_c   1.000
_cell.angle_alpha   90.00
_cell.angle_beta   90.00
_cell.angle_gamma   90.00
#
_symmetry.space_group_name_H-M   'P 1'
#
loop_
_entity.id
_entity.type
_entity.pdbx_description
1 polymer ?
#
loop_
_entity_poly.entity_id
_entity_poly.type
_entity_poly.pdbx_seq_one_letter_code
_entity_poly.pdbx_strand_id
1 'polypeptide(L)'
;MSVQELRRKIEKLSSEIDIQKKLLATLERDKILFQRQLNAVLDPVARLPLEISSEIFLQSLAPFPEPGAHNTPMLLLSICHAWSNIALSTPSLWAVIDIVLPRAECFQEVLKIWLRRARNCPLSISLRGDLQDPSVLAIAKIIWQHEQRLRSLRICADEEIREDDDRLVDLFVGVSTPESLPLLETLTIRGRIDEWDFSGSQILNLLRLAPNLQECVFLDVEPVYHLDFEAEKLVLPNLRRLTFGTCTESPNSDDDLLKCLSLPGLEALSVSLQYVSADDLFSFFERSSPPLRELVLGRGYKSRGVVRLDQSLRLVPSLIFFDVWCPNSALMRELFASLEDSSFLPNLRNLTIHYLDVSDISDSSWETLLLALLARRNQLQVLRLELDEHAPPAGVLASMKELVADGMQIYMGTEECNFIVT
;
A
#
# COMPACT_ATOMS: atom_id res chain seq x y z
N MET A 1 -22.61 -51.94 -64.53
CA MET A 1 -21.44 -51.03 -64.63
C MET A 1 -20.18 -51.84 -64.45
N SER A 2 -19.22 -51.70 -65.36
CA SER A 2 -17.96 -52.44 -65.25
C SER A 2 -17.04 -51.82 -64.19
N VAL A 3 -16.14 -52.62 -63.62
CA VAL A 3 -15.14 -52.16 -62.63
C VAL A 3 -14.28 -51.01 -63.19
N GLN A 4 -14.00 -51.02 -64.50
CA GLN A 4 -13.23 -49.97 -65.17
C GLN A 4 -13.99 -48.64 -65.27
N GLU A 5 -15.30 -48.68 -65.53
CA GLU A 5 -16.15 -47.48 -65.52
C GLU A 5 -16.22 -46.83 -64.14
N LEU A 6 -16.34 -47.65 -63.09
CA LEU A 6 -16.32 -47.18 -61.71
C LEU A 6 -14.99 -46.51 -61.37
N ARG A 7 -13.84 -47.12 -61.73
CA ARG A 7 -12.51 -46.53 -61.51
C ARG A 7 -12.36 -45.18 -62.19
N ARG A 8 -12.78 -45.05 -63.45
CA ARG A 8 -12.71 -43.78 -64.20
C ARG A 8 -13.61 -42.70 -63.59
N LYS A 9 -14.80 -43.05 -63.09
CA LYS A 9 -15.67 -42.11 -62.39
C LYS A 9 -15.07 -41.66 -61.04
N ILE A 10 -14.48 -42.59 -60.28
CA ILE A 10 -13.79 -42.27 -59.02
C ILE A 10 -12.61 -41.33 -59.26
N GLU A 11 -11.80 -41.59 -60.30
CA GLU A 11 -10.65 -40.75 -60.65
C GLU A 11 -11.09 -39.34 -61.04
N LYS A 12 -12.14 -39.22 -61.87
CA LYS A 12 -12.72 -37.91 -62.24
C LYS A 12 -13.30 -37.16 -61.04
N LEU A 13 -13.99 -37.85 -60.13
CA LEU A 13 -14.50 -37.23 -58.90
C LEU A 13 -13.36 -36.81 -57.97
N SER A 14 -12.29 -37.60 -57.89
CA SER A 14 -11.11 -37.28 -57.08
C SER A 14 -10.41 -36.03 -57.58
N SER A 15 -10.25 -35.88 -58.91
CA SER A 15 -9.66 -34.67 -59.50
C SER A 15 -10.51 -33.42 -59.26
N GLU A 16 -11.85 -33.56 -59.34
CA GLU A 16 -12.78 -32.45 -59.07
C GLU A 16 -12.74 -32.03 -57.59
N ILE A 17 -12.69 -33.00 -56.66
CA ILE A 17 -12.53 -32.73 -55.23
C ILE A 17 -11.23 -31.95 -54.96
N ASP A 18 -10.12 -32.31 -55.61
CA ASP A 18 -8.86 -31.61 -55.44
C ASP A 18 -8.90 -30.17 -55.98
N ILE A 19 -9.58 -29.93 -57.10
CA ILE A 19 -9.79 -28.58 -57.65
C ILE A 19 -10.62 -27.74 -56.68
N GLN A 20 -11.73 -28.29 -56.18
CA GLN A 20 -12.61 -27.58 -55.25
C GLN A 20 -11.92 -27.30 -53.91
N LYS A 21 -11.10 -28.22 -53.40
CA LYS A 21 -10.26 -27.98 -52.21
C LYS A 21 -9.27 -26.83 -52.42
N LYS A 22 -8.63 -26.76 -53.59
CA LYS A 22 -7.72 -25.63 -53.92
C LYS A 22 -8.45 -24.30 -54.00
N LEU A 23 -9.65 -24.29 -54.59
CA LEU A 23 -10.48 -23.08 -54.65
C LEU A 23 -10.93 -22.65 -53.25
N LEU A 24 -11.41 -23.58 -52.43
CA LEU A 24 -11.81 -23.31 -51.04
C LEU A 24 -10.65 -22.71 -50.24
N ALA A 25 -9.47 -23.31 -50.31
CA ALA A 25 -8.27 -22.79 -49.63
C ALA A 25 -7.88 -21.38 -50.11
N THR A 26 -8.19 -21.01 -51.35
CA THR A 26 -7.94 -19.67 -51.88
C THR A 26 -8.95 -18.67 -51.34
N LEU A 27 -10.25 -19.00 -51.40
CA LEU A 27 -11.32 -18.16 -50.86
C LEU A 27 -11.20 -17.95 -49.34
N GLU A 28 -10.75 -18.98 -48.60
CA GLU A 28 -10.48 -18.86 -47.16
C GLU A 28 -9.35 -17.87 -46.87
N ARG A 29 -8.28 -17.86 -47.67
CA ARG A 29 -7.20 -16.87 -47.54
C ARG A 29 -7.71 -15.45 -47.81
N ASP A 30 -8.48 -15.27 -48.89
CA ASP A 30 -9.02 -13.96 -49.26
C ASP A 30 -9.99 -13.43 -48.19
N LYS A 31 -10.85 -14.32 -47.66
CA LYS A 31 -11.74 -13.98 -46.54
C LYS A 31 -10.96 -13.50 -45.32
N ILE A 32 -9.91 -14.22 -44.89
CA ILE A 32 -9.06 -13.82 -43.77
C ILE A 32 -8.40 -12.46 -44.02
N LEU A 33 -7.95 -12.22 -45.26
CA LEU A 33 -7.32 -10.96 -45.64
C LEU A 33 -8.31 -9.78 -45.56
N PHE A 34 -9.51 -9.92 -46.12
CA PHE A 34 -10.54 -8.88 -46.04
C PHE A 34 -11.04 -8.66 -44.61
N GLN A 35 -11.15 -9.72 -43.81
CA GLN A 35 -11.50 -9.61 -42.39
C GLN A 35 -10.46 -8.78 -41.62
N ARG A 36 -9.16 -8.97 -41.91
CA ARG A 36 -8.08 -8.17 -41.31
C ARG A 36 -8.15 -6.69 -41.74
N GLN A 37 -8.42 -6.41 -43.02
CA GLN A 37 -8.56 -5.05 -43.52
C GLN A 37 -9.75 -4.33 -42.88
N LEU A 38 -10.90 -5.01 -42.77
CA LEU A 38 -12.09 -4.45 -42.12
C LEU A 38 -11.81 -4.12 -40.65
N ASN A 39 -11.17 -5.04 -39.91
CA ASN A 39 -10.80 -4.81 -38.52
C ASN A 39 -9.84 -3.63 -38.37
N ALA A 40 -8.89 -3.45 -39.28
CA ALA A 40 -7.95 -2.32 -39.25
C ALA A 40 -8.65 -0.96 -39.46
N VAL A 41 -9.70 -0.89 -40.29
CA VAL A 41 -10.49 0.32 -40.50
C VAL A 41 -11.41 0.62 -39.30
N LEU A 42 -11.91 -0.43 -38.65
CA LEU A 42 -12.83 -0.29 -37.52
C LEU A 42 -12.11 -0.09 -36.17
N ASP A 43 -10.85 -0.49 -36.03
CA ASP A 43 -10.08 -0.37 -34.78
C ASP A 43 -9.97 1.11 -34.35
N PRO A 44 -10.60 1.50 -33.22
CA PRO A 44 -10.51 2.86 -32.71
C PRO A 44 -9.07 3.24 -32.32
N VAL A 45 -8.26 2.28 -31.86
CA VAL A 45 -6.88 2.53 -31.39
C VAL A 45 -5.94 2.79 -32.57
N ALA A 46 -6.18 2.16 -33.73
CA ALA A 46 -5.41 2.45 -34.94
C ALA A 46 -5.60 3.89 -35.48
N ARG A 47 -6.62 4.61 -35.00
CA ARG A 47 -6.92 6.00 -35.37
C ARG A 47 -6.38 7.03 -34.38
N LEU A 48 -5.92 6.58 -33.21
CA LEU A 48 -5.33 7.46 -32.21
C LEU A 48 -3.84 7.64 -32.48
N PRO A 49 -3.27 8.82 -32.19
CA PRO A 49 -1.83 8.99 -32.10
C PRO A 49 -1.22 7.97 -31.12
N LEU A 50 0.04 7.61 -31.36
CA LEU A 50 0.77 6.64 -30.53
C LEU A 50 0.79 7.09 -29.07
N GLU A 51 1.01 8.38 -28.83
CA GLU A 51 1.12 9.00 -27.52
C GLU A 51 -0.18 8.83 -26.71
N ILE A 52 -1.32 9.04 -27.36
CA ILE A 52 -2.63 8.91 -26.73
C ILE A 52 -2.94 7.44 -26.42
N SER A 53 -2.61 6.53 -27.34
CA SER A 53 -2.80 5.10 -27.13
C SER A 53 -1.92 4.57 -25.99
N SER A 54 -0.66 5.01 -25.94
CA SER A 54 0.28 4.68 -24.86
C SER A 54 -0.21 5.22 -23.51
N GLU A 55 -0.73 6.45 -23.45
CA GLU A 55 -1.30 7.02 -22.22
C GLU A 55 -2.54 6.24 -21.77
N ILE A 56 -3.46 5.92 -22.67
CA ILE A 56 -4.63 5.08 -22.35
C ILE A 56 -4.19 3.73 -21.77
N PHE A 57 -3.16 3.11 -22.36
CA PHE A 57 -2.64 1.83 -21.86
C PHE A 57 -2.04 1.98 -20.46
N LEU A 58 -1.33 3.07 -20.18
CA LEU A 58 -0.78 3.34 -18.84
C LEU A 58 -1.89 3.54 -17.80
N GLN A 59 -2.94 4.29 -18.15
CA GLN A 59 -4.11 4.52 -17.28
C GLN A 59 -4.96 3.26 -17.08
N SER A 60 -4.84 2.27 -17.97
CA SER A 60 -5.52 0.97 -17.82
C SER A 60 -4.81 0.02 -16.86
N LEU A 61 -3.55 0.31 -16.48
CA LEU A 61 -2.88 -0.42 -15.41
C LEU A 61 -3.52 -0.02 -14.08
N ALA A 62 -3.71 -0.99 -13.19
CA ALA A 62 -4.18 -0.66 -11.84
C ALA A 62 -3.19 0.33 -11.20
N PRO A 63 -3.67 1.40 -10.54
CA PRO A 63 -2.79 2.35 -9.89
C PRO A 63 -1.89 1.59 -8.92
N PHE A 64 -0.58 1.72 -9.09
CA PHE A 64 0.33 1.23 -8.08
C PHE A 64 0.00 2.00 -6.78
N PRO A 65 -0.39 1.31 -5.71
CA PRO A 65 0.02 -0.06 -5.43
C PRO A 65 -1.14 -1.05 -5.23
N GLU A 66 -2.35 -0.73 -5.70
CA GLU A 66 -3.51 -1.62 -5.60
C GLU A 66 -3.37 -2.77 -6.60
N PRO A 67 -3.21 -4.02 -6.14
CA PRO A 67 -2.91 -5.15 -7.01
C PRO A 67 -4.16 -5.59 -7.77
N GLY A 68 -4.28 -5.14 -9.01
CA GLY A 68 -5.21 -5.71 -9.97
C GLY A 68 -4.64 -6.96 -10.65
N ALA A 69 -5.47 -7.99 -10.87
CA ALA A 69 -5.16 -9.20 -11.64
C ALA A 69 -4.73 -8.96 -13.11
N HIS A 70 -4.56 -7.71 -13.52
CA HIS A 70 -4.51 -7.20 -14.89
C HIS A 70 -3.28 -6.33 -15.19
N ASN A 71 -2.28 -6.28 -14.31
CA ASN A 71 -1.01 -5.55 -14.54
C ASN A 71 -0.06 -6.25 -15.50
N THR A 72 -0.58 -6.70 -16.64
CA THR A 72 0.23 -7.35 -17.66
C THR A 72 0.07 -6.64 -18.99
N PRO A 73 1.16 -6.08 -19.53
CA PRO A 73 1.27 -5.79 -20.96
C PRO A 73 0.86 -6.98 -21.83
N MET A 74 0.88 -8.21 -21.30
CA MET A 74 0.48 -9.44 -22.00
C MET A 74 -0.95 -9.39 -22.55
N LEU A 75 -1.91 -8.80 -21.83
CA LEU A 75 -3.27 -8.62 -22.36
C LEU A 75 -3.22 -7.73 -23.60
N LEU A 76 -2.53 -6.59 -23.51
CA LEU A 76 -2.33 -5.66 -24.63
C LEU A 76 -1.60 -6.32 -25.81
N LEU A 77 -0.67 -7.25 -25.54
CA LEU A 77 0.03 -8.01 -26.58
C LEU A 77 -0.88 -8.99 -27.34
N SER A 78 -1.97 -9.46 -26.74
CA SER A 78 -2.83 -10.52 -27.28
C SER A 78 -4.02 -10.03 -28.12
N ILE A 79 -4.37 -8.73 -28.05
CA ILE A 79 -5.59 -8.20 -28.67
C ILE A 79 -5.47 -8.10 -30.19
N CYS A 80 -4.51 -7.31 -30.69
CA CYS A 80 -4.24 -7.19 -32.12
C CYS A 80 -2.78 -6.76 -32.35
N HIS A 81 -2.31 -6.84 -33.61
CA HIS A 81 -0.94 -6.45 -33.96
C HIS A 81 -0.64 -4.97 -33.66
N ALA A 82 -1.62 -4.07 -33.83
CA ALA A 82 -1.43 -2.65 -33.54
C ALA A 82 -1.19 -2.41 -32.05
N TRP A 83 -2.02 -2.99 -31.18
CA TRP A 83 -1.85 -2.90 -29.73
C TRP A 83 -0.54 -3.54 -29.26
N SER A 84 -0.20 -4.70 -29.84
CA SER A 84 1.07 -5.38 -29.56
C SER A 84 2.26 -4.48 -29.91
N ASN A 85 2.24 -3.85 -31.09
CA ASN A 85 3.30 -2.93 -31.52
C ASN A 85 3.41 -1.70 -30.60
N ILE A 86 2.28 -1.11 -30.20
CA ILE A 86 2.23 0.04 -29.28
C ILE A 86 2.79 -0.37 -27.91
N ALA A 87 2.32 -1.48 -27.35
CA ALA A 87 2.74 -1.97 -26.05
C ALA A 87 4.23 -2.36 -26.03
N LEU A 88 4.75 -3.00 -27.08
CA LEU A 88 6.17 -3.31 -27.22
C LEU A 88 7.04 -2.05 -27.38
N SER A 89 6.49 -0.98 -27.96
CA SER A 89 7.20 0.28 -28.20
C SER A 89 7.07 1.27 -27.04
N THR A 90 6.37 0.92 -25.96
CA THR A 90 6.12 1.79 -24.80
C THR A 90 6.84 1.26 -23.56
N PRO A 91 8.09 1.68 -23.27
CA PRO A 91 8.89 1.12 -22.16
C PRO A 91 8.24 1.27 -20.78
N SER A 92 7.53 2.37 -20.52
CA SER A 92 6.89 2.64 -19.23
C SER A 92 5.89 1.56 -18.81
N LEU A 93 5.23 0.87 -19.76
CA LEU A 93 4.32 -0.25 -19.47
C LEU A 93 5.03 -1.46 -18.86
N TRP A 94 6.34 -1.60 -19.12
CA TRP A 94 7.16 -2.71 -18.63
C TRP A 94 7.88 -2.37 -17.33
N ALA A 95 7.76 -1.13 -16.86
CA ALA A 95 8.45 -0.64 -15.67
C ALA A 95 7.68 -0.91 -14.37
N VAL A 96 6.40 -1.29 -14.47
CA VAL A 96 5.56 -1.73 -13.35
C VAL A 96 5.51 -3.25 -13.34
N ILE A 97 6.04 -3.89 -12.30
CA ILE A 97 6.21 -5.34 -12.22
C ILE A 97 5.61 -5.82 -10.90
N ASP A 98 4.57 -6.67 -10.97
CA ASP A 98 4.02 -7.37 -9.81
C ASP A 98 4.38 -8.86 -9.88
N ILE A 99 5.09 -9.32 -8.85
CA ILE A 99 5.63 -10.67 -8.71
C ILE A 99 4.88 -11.32 -7.55
N VAL A 100 3.99 -12.25 -7.88
CA VAL A 100 3.30 -13.10 -6.89
C VAL A 100 4.00 -14.45 -6.84
N LEU A 101 4.42 -14.86 -5.64
CA LEU A 101 5.10 -16.10 -5.33
C LEU A 101 4.10 -17.19 -4.87
N PRO A 102 4.43 -18.48 -5.03
CA PRO A 102 5.67 -19.01 -5.60
C PRO A 102 5.73 -18.82 -7.13
N ARG A 103 6.95 -18.82 -7.68
CA ARG A 103 7.17 -18.75 -9.13
C ARG A 103 8.08 -19.89 -9.59
N ALA A 104 7.75 -20.44 -10.76
CA ALA A 104 8.64 -21.38 -11.43
C ALA A 104 9.97 -20.69 -11.78
N GLU A 105 11.06 -21.44 -11.78
CA GLU A 105 12.40 -20.92 -12.11
C GLU A 105 12.46 -20.15 -13.43
N CYS A 106 11.65 -20.57 -14.42
CA CYS A 106 11.53 -19.94 -15.74
C CYS A 106 11.00 -18.49 -15.70
N PHE A 107 10.47 -18.03 -14.56
CA PHE A 107 10.04 -16.66 -14.38
C PHE A 107 11.22 -15.68 -14.39
N GLN A 108 12.43 -16.12 -14.07
CA GLN A 108 13.62 -15.27 -14.14
C GLN A 108 13.88 -14.74 -15.56
N GLU A 109 13.68 -15.57 -16.58
CA GLU A 109 13.79 -15.20 -17.98
C GLU A 109 12.73 -14.18 -18.37
N VAL A 110 11.50 -14.35 -17.86
CA VAL A 110 10.39 -13.42 -18.08
C VAL A 110 10.71 -12.07 -17.43
N LEU A 111 11.16 -12.06 -16.18
CA LEU A 111 11.57 -10.86 -15.46
C LEU A 111 12.69 -10.12 -16.20
N LYS A 112 13.71 -10.83 -16.67
CA LYS A 112 14.80 -10.26 -17.50
C LYS A 112 14.29 -9.69 -18.83
N ILE A 113 13.25 -10.27 -19.43
CA ILE A 113 12.61 -9.70 -20.64
C ILE A 113 11.91 -8.38 -20.29
N TRP A 114 11.16 -8.35 -19.20
CA TRP A 114 10.41 -7.15 -18.78
C TRP A 114 11.36 -6.01 -18.43
N LEU A 115 12.39 -6.27 -17.64
CA LEU A 115 13.42 -5.29 -17.28
C LEU A 115 14.16 -4.71 -18.50
N ARG A 116 14.45 -5.54 -19.51
CA ARG A 116 15.04 -5.07 -20.78
C ARG A 116 14.08 -4.19 -21.58
N ARG A 117 12.79 -4.52 -21.59
CA ARG A 117 11.76 -3.71 -22.29
C ARG A 117 11.45 -2.40 -21.58
N ALA A 118 11.59 -2.36 -20.25
CA ALA A 118 11.49 -1.13 -19.46
C ALA A 118 12.60 -0.12 -19.76
N ARG A 119 13.68 -0.53 -20.45
CA ARG A 119 14.83 0.31 -20.83
C ARG A 119 15.40 1.09 -19.63
N ASN A 120 15.29 2.41 -19.63
CA ASN A 120 15.78 3.30 -18.57
C ASN A 120 14.65 3.89 -17.72
N CYS A 121 13.42 3.39 -17.87
CA CYS A 121 12.31 3.87 -17.05
C CYS A 121 12.55 3.55 -15.57
N PRO A 122 12.12 4.45 -14.66
CA PRO A 122 12.07 4.17 -13.23
C PRO A 122 11.13 2.99 -12.97
N LEU A 123 11.58 2.04 -12.15
CA LEU A 123 10.94 0.77 -11.90
C LEU A 123 10.07 0.84 -10.64
N SER A 124 8.86 0.29 -10.74
CA SER A 124 7.95 0.05 -9.61
C SER A 124 7.74 -1.45 -9.48
N ILE A 125 8.32 -2.06 -8.46
CA ILE A 125 8.31 -3.52 -8.27
C ILE A 125 7.55 -3.89 -6.99
N SER A 126 6.64 -4.84 -7.10
CA SER A 126 5.92 -5.46 -6.00
C SER A 126 6.27 -6.95 -5.95
N LEU A 127 6.68 -7.43 -4.79
CA LEU A 127 6.98 -8.83 -4.49
C LEU A 127 6.02 -9.29 -3.40
N ARG A 128 5.15 -10.27 -3.68
CA ARG A 128 4.11 -10.73 -2.76
C ARG A 128 3.99 -12.25 -2.71
N GLY A 129 3.44 -12.79 -1.63
CA GLY A 129 3.21 -14.23 -1.45
C GLY A 129 4.20 -14.87 -0.47
N ASP A 130 4.56 -16.13 -0.71
CA ASP A 130 5.50 -16.89 0.12
C ASP A 130 6.95 -16.42 -0.12
N LEU A 131 7.48 -15.64 0.82
CA LEU A 131 8.85 -15.14 0.75
C LEU A 131 9.91 -16.17 1.18
N GLN A 132 9.51 -17.36 1.65
CA GLN A 132 10.43 -18.49 1.88
C GLN A 132 10.72 -19.28 0.60
N ASP A 133 9.98 -19.01 -0.48
CA ASP A 133 10.16 -19.69 -1.77
C ASP A 133 11.63 -19.56 -2.27
N PRO A 134 12.28 -20.66 -2.68
CA PRO A 134 13.68 -20.64 -3.11
C PRO A 134 13.98 -19.68 -4.28
N SER A 135 12.98 -19.32 -5.09
CA SER A 135 13.16 -18.38 -6.19
C SER A 135 13.30 -16.92 -5.74
N VAL A 136 12.92 -16.60 -4.50
CA VAL A 136 12.95 -15.24 -3.91
C VAL A 136 14.34 -14.63 -4.01
N LEU A 137 15.39 -15.35 -3.57
CA LEU A 137 16.76 -14.85 -3.61
C LEU A 137 17.26 -14.61 -5.04
N ALA A 138 16.88 -15.49 -5.97
CA ALA A 138 17.23 -15.33 -7.37
C ALA A 138 16.52 -14.12 -8.01
N ILE A 139 15.25 -13.90 -7.67
CA ILE A 139 14.46 -12.74 -8.11
C ILE A 139 15.03 -11.45 -7.50
N ALA A 140 15.31 -11.42 -6.20
CA ALA A 140 15.90 -10.29 -5.50
C ALA A 140 17.24 -9.88 -6.10
N LYS A 141 18.12 -10.85 -6.39
CA LYS A 141 19.39 -10.61 -7.07
C LYS A 141 19.22 -9.94 -8.43
N ILE A 142 18.17 -10.28 -9.19
CA ILE A 142 17.85 -9.63 -10.47
C ILE A 142 17.33 -8.21 -10.24
N ILE A 143 16.48 -8.00 -9.23
CA ILE A 143 15.95 -6.67 -8.87
C ILE A 143 17.08 -5.72 -8.49
N TRP A 144 18.02 -6.15 -7.65
CA TRP A 144 19.11 -5.30 -7.16
C TRP A 144 20.15 -4.94 -8.21
N GLN A 145 20.27 -5.72 -9.29
CA GLN A 145 21.06 -5.30 -10.46
C GLN A 145 20.53 -4.02 -11.12
N HIS A 146 19.32 -3.59 -10.78
CA HIS A 146 18.67 -2.38 -11.28
C HIS A 146 18.33 -1.38 -10.17
N GLU A 147 19.03 -1.43 -9.03
CA GLU A 147 18.82 -0.54 -7.87
C GLU A 147 18.74 0.96 -8.23
N GLN A 148 19.58 1.41 -9.17
CA GLN A 148 19.67 2.80 -9.62
C GLN A 148 18.41 3.30 -10.34
N ARG A 149 17.53 2.38 -10.72
CA ARG A 149 16.27 2.67 -11.41
C ARG A 149 15.06 2.45 -10.52
N LEU A 150 15.21 1.88 -9.33
CA LEU A 150 14.08 1.60 -8.46
C LEU A 150 13.49 2.91 -7.96
N ARG A 151 12.22 3.14 -8.29
CA ARG A 151 11.41 4.27 -7.83
C ARG A 151 10.44 3.84 -6.73
N SER A 152 9.92 2.62 -6.86
CA SER A 152 9.01 2.05 -5.89
C SER A 152 9.33 0.58 -5.66
N LEU A 153 9.37 0.20 -4.39
CA LEU A 153 9.55 -1.18 -3.97
C LEU A 153 8.52 -1.55 -2.91
N ARG A 154 7.78 -2.62 -3.17
CA ARG A 154 6.86 -3.23 -2.22
C ARG A 154 7.22 -4.70 -2.00
N ILE A 155 7.30 -5.12 -0.75
CA ILE A 155 7.49 -6.50 -0.33
C ILE A 155 6.35 -6.82 0.64
N CYS A 156 5.52 -7.81 0.32
CA CYS A 156 4.44 -8.27 1.20
C CYS A 156 4.46 -9.78 1.37
N ALA A 157 4.59 -10.28 2.59
CA ALA A 157 4.34 -11.70 2.86
C ALA A 157 2.84 -11.93 3.04
N ASP A 158 2.27 -12.93 2.35
CA ASP A 158 0.89 -13.39 2.59
C ASP A 158 0.91 -14.59 3.57
N GLU A 159 0.05 -14.54 4.58
CA GLU A 159 -0.41 -15.55 5.59
C GLU A 159 0.50 -16.71 6.08
N GLU A 160 0.48 -16.89 7.42
CA GLU A 160 0.93 -18.05 8.23
C GLU A 160 2.26 -18.68 7.82
N ILE A 161 3.34 -17.97 8.15
CA ILE A 161 4.66 -18.58 8.15
C ILE A 161 4.71 -19.73 9.16
N ARG A 162 5.19 -20.87 8.69
CA ARG A 162 5.62 -21.99 9.54
C ARG A 162 6.90 -21.61 10.26
N GLU A 163 7.00 -22.01 11.52
CA GLU A 163 8.20 -21.91 12.34
C GLU A 163 9.45 -22.37 11.56
N ASP A 164 10.51 -21.56 11.65
CA ASP A 164 11.88 -21.70 11.15
C ASP A 164 12.19 -21.29 9.68
N ASP A 165 12.53 -20.01 9.38
CA ASP A 165 13.69 -19.62 8.51
C ASP A 165 13.94 -18.09 8.36
N ASP A 166 15.19 -17.66 8.56
CA ASP A 166 15.69 -16.25 8.56
C ASP A 166 15.85 -15.56 7.17
N ARG A 167 15.21 -16.08 6.11
CA ARG A 167 15.61 -15.78 4.71
C ARG A 167 15.33 -14.38 4.18
N LEU A 168 14.64 -13.51 4.93
CA LEU A 168 14.38 -12.14 4.48
C LEU A 168 15.57 -11.20 4.67
N VAL A 169 16.42 -11.44 5.66
CA VAL A 169 17.67 -10.66 5.80
C VAL A 169 18.50 -10.81 4.52
N ASP A 170 18.52 -12.01 3.95
CA ASP A 170 19.20 -12.33 2.70
C ASP A 170 18.65 -11.57 1.47
N LEU A 171 17.42 -11.05 1.51
CA LEU A 171 16.92 -10.18 0.43
C LEU A 171 17.78 -8.94 0.29
N PHE A 172 18.31 -8.40 1.37
CA PHE A 172 19.09 -7.16 1.37
C PHE A 172 20.59 -7.40 1.60
N VAL A 173 21.01 -8.63 1.90
CA VAL A 173 22.44 -9.05 1.98
C VAL A 173 23.07 -8.95 0.59
N GLY A 174 23.67 -7.79 0.31
CA GLY A 174 24.30 -7.47 -0.97
C GLY A 174 24.16 -6.00 -1.36
N VAL A 175 23.24 -5.26 -0.74
CA VAL A 175 23.13 -3.82 -0.89
C VAL A 175 24.07 -3.15 0.12
N SER A 176 25.35 -3.07 -0.23
CA SER A 176 26.42 -2.78 0.74
C SER A 176 26.88 -1.31 0.79
N THR A 177 26.29 -0.41 0.00
CA THR A 177 26.73 1.00 -0.02
C THR A 177 25.59 1.96 0.32
N PRO A 178 25.78 2.90 1.28
CA PRO A 178 24.87 4.03 1.50
C PRO A 178 24.51 4.73 0.18
N GLU A 179 23.28 5.24 0.07
CA GLU A 179 22.78 5.95 -1.13
C GLU A 179 22.66 5.10 -2.42
N SER A 180 22.61 3.77 -2.32
CA SER A 180 22.45 2.88 -3.48
C SER A 180 21.09 2.97 -4.18
N LEU A 181 20.07 3.57 -3.54
CA LEU A 181 18.70 3.68 -4.06
C LEU A 181 18.31 5.15 -4.28
N PRO A 182 18.97 5.87 -5.21
CA PRO A 182 18.84 7.33 -5.35
C PRO A 182 17.48 7.78 -5.88
N LEU A 183 16.75 6.92 -6.59
CA LEU A 183 15.43 7.22 -7.16
C LEU A 183 14.26 6.70 -6.32
N LEU A 184 14.53 5.99 -5.22
CA LEU A 184 13.47 5.33 -4.47
C LEU A 184 12.64 6.38 -3.72
N GLU A 185 11.39 6.51 -4.13
CA GLU A 185 10.40 7.44 -3.56
C GLU A 185 9.47 6.73 -2.59
N THR A 186 9.15 5.45 -2.84
CA THR A 186 8.20 4.69 -2.01
C THR A 186 8.74 3.31 -1.64
N LEU A 187 8.74 2.99 -0.35
CA LEU A 187 9.12 1.69 0.18
C LEU A 187 7.99 1.14 1.05
N THR A 188 7.56 -0.09 0.77
CA THR A 188 6.58 -0.80 1.59
C THR A 188 7.11 -2.18 1.94
N ILE A 189 7.16 -2.51 3.22
CA ILE A 189 7.45 -3.85 3.73
C ILE A 189 6.31 -4.21 4.69
N ARG A 190 5.62 -5.32 4.41
CA ARG A 190 4.51 -5.81 5.21
C ARG A 190 4.59 -7.32 5.37
N GLY A 191 4.35 -7.85 6.56
CA GLY A 191 4.19 -9.29 6.72
C GLY A 191 4.03 -9.70 8.18
N ARG A 192 3.07 -10.58 8.45
CA ARG A 192 2.71 -11.09 9.80
C ARG A 192 3.65 -12.20 10.26
N ILE A 193 4.61 -11.94 11.15
CA ILE A 193 5.58 -13.00 11.51
C ILE A 193 6.02 -12.95 12.99
N ASP A 194 6.00 -14.12 13.64
CA ASP A 194 6.50 -14.39 15.00
C ASP A 194 8.03 -14.69 15.04
N GLU A 195 8.71 -14.53 13.90
CA GLU A 195 10.12 -14.86 13.61
C GLU A 195 10.81 -13.90 12.60
N TRP A 196 10.29 -12.67 12.41
CA TRP A 196 10.94 -11.68 11.58
C TRP A 196 12.04 -11.04 12.41
N ASP A 197 13.28 -11.51 12.24
CA ASP A 197 14.47 -10.84 12.77
C ASP A 197 14.78 -9.53 12.00
N PHE A 198 13.75 -8.75 11.70
CA PHE A 198 13.83 -7.47 11.01
C PHE A 198 13.99 -6.33 12.00
N SER A 199 15.18 -6.30 12.63
CA SER A 199 15.49 -5.32 13.68
C SER A 199 15.37 -3.87 13.21
N GLY A 200 15.14 -2.95 14.17
CA GLY A 200 15.17 -1.51 13.90
C GLY A 200 16.47 -1.03 13.24
N SER A 201 17.58 -1.73 13.45
CA SER A 201 18.87 -1.44 12.79
C SER A 201 18.83 -1.69 11.28
N GLN A 202 18.11 -2.73 10.83
CA GLN A 202 17.94 -3.04 9.41
C GLN A 202 17.02 -2.01 8.74
N ILE A 203 15.95 -1.58 9.42
CA ILE A 203 15.12 -0.46 8.97
C ILE A 203 15.97 0.78 8.77
N LEU A 204 16.77 1.16 9.78
CA LEU A 204 17.65 2.32 9.70
C LEU A 204 18.66 2.20 8.55
N ASN A 205 19.22 1.01 8.32
CA ASN A 205 20.10 0.77 7.17
C ASN A 205 19.36 0.96 5.84
N LEU A 206 18.15 0.42 5.68
CA LEU A 206 17.35 0.61 4.47
C LEU A 206 17.01 2.08 4.22
N LEU A 207 16.65 2.80 5.28
CA LEU A 207 16.38 4.23 5.20
C LEU A 207 17.63 5.03 4.80
N ARG A 208 18.85 4.61 5.21
CA ARG A 208 20.12 5.20 4.74
C ARG A 208 20.40 4.96 3.26
N LEU A 209 19.88 3.88 2.67
CA LEU A 209 20.08 3.58 1.25
C LEU A 209 19.22 4.48 0.34
N ALA A 210 18.13 5.03 0.86
CA ALA A 210 17.12 5.78 0.08
C ALA A 210 16.91 7.21 0.62
N PRO A 211 17.82 8.16 0.33
CA PRO A 211 17.73 9.53 0.86
C PRO A 211 16.57 10.36 0.29
N ASN A 212 16.02 9.97 -0.86
CA ASN A 212 14.90 10.66 -1.53
C ASN A 212 13.53 10.04 -1.24
N LEU A 213 13.45 9.18 -0.23
CA LEU A 213 12.23 8.50 0.13
C LEU A 213 11.15 9.51 0.56
N GLN A 214 9.97 9.39 -0.02
CA GLN A 214 8.79 10.22 0.24
C GLN A 214 7.77 9.48 1.10
N GLU A 215 7.64 8.17 0.91
CA GLU A 215 6.70 7.33 1.62
C GLU A 215 7.35 6.04 2.08
N CYS A 216 7.16 5.73 3.36
CA CYS A 216 7.68 4.51 3.95
C CYS A 216 6.62 3.82 4.80
N VAL A 217 6.44 2.52 4.59
CA VAL A 217 5.49 1.70 5.31
C VAL A 217 6.19 0.43 5.77
N PHE A 218 6.26 0.24 7.08
CA PHE A 218 6.68 -0.99 7.74
C PHE A 218 5.51 -1.47 8.59
N LEU A 219 4.98 -2.64 8.29
CA LEU A 219 3.87 -3.24 9.04
C LEU A 219 4.24 -4.67 9.42
N ASP A 220 3.89 -5.03 10.67
CA ASP A 220 4.01 -6.36 11.24
C ASP A 220 5.47 -6.80 11.47
N VAL A 221 6.34 -5.85 11.82
CA VAL A 221 7.80 -6.05 12.00
C VAL A 221 8.15 -6.18 13.50
N GLU A 222 8.78 -7.27 13.95
CA GLU A 222 9.24 -7.38 15.34
C GLU A 222 10.50 -6.52 15.62
N PRO A 223 10.48 -5.67 16.65
CA PRO A 223 11.68 -4.98 17.10
C PRO A 223 12.55 -5.94 17.92
N VAL A 224 13.65 -6.42 17.34
CA VAL A 224 14.66 -7.21 18.06
C VAL A 224 15.37 -6.34 19.10
N TYR A 225 15.52 -6.91 20.29
CA TYR A 225 16.12 -6.34 21.50
C TYR A 225 17.43 -5.57 21.28
N HIS A 226 17.51 -4.42 21.94
CA HIS A 226 18.67 -3.55 22.12
C HIS A 226 19.38 -3.12 20.82
N LEU A 227 19.11 -1.88 20.40
CA LEU A 227 20.00 -1.16 19.51
C LEU A 227 21.32 -0.86 20.26
N ASP A 228 22.26 -1.81 20.25
CA ASP A 228 23.64 -1.62 20.74
C ASP A 228 24.47 -0.66 19.86
N PHE A 229 23.82 0.24 19.14
CA PHE A 229 24.46 1.22 18.28
C PHE A 229 24.30 2.63 18.86
N GLU A 230 25.40 3.36 18.87
CA GLU A 230 25.40 4.81 18.72
C GLU A 230 24.77 5.13 17.35
N ALA A 231 23.45 4.99 17.24
CA ALA A 231 22.73 5.16 16.00
C ALA A 231 22.82 6.63 15.60
N GLU A 232 23.76 6.91 14.70
CA GLU A 232 23.96 8.21 14.10
C GLU A 232 22.62 8.70 13.53
N LYS A 233 22.19 9.88 13.99
CA LYS A 233 20.86 10.42 13.69
C LYS A 233 20.64 10.50 12.18
N LEU A 234 19.56 9.90 11.71
CA LEU A 234 19.20 9.89 10.30
C LEU A 234 18.19 11.00 10.02
N VAL A 235 18.53 11.88 9.07
CA VAL A 235 17.67 12.97 8.62
C VAL A 235 17.14 12.62 7.23
N LEU A 236 15.81 12.50 7.10
CA LEU A 236 15.15 12.27 5.81
C LEU A 236 14.23 13.46 5.49
N PRO A 237 14.75 14.51 4.82
CA PRO A 237 14.02 15.76 4.63
C PRO A 237 12.84 15.63 3.68
N ASN A 238 12.86 14.63 2.78
CA ASN A 238 11.84 14.41 1.76
C ASN A 238 10.73 13.46 2.20
N LEU A 239 10.88 12.80 3.37
CA LEU A 239 9.92 11.82 3.84
C LEU A 239 8.65 12.52 4.33
N ARG A 240 7.54 12.29 3.62
CA ARG A 240 6.23 12.89 3.88
C ARG A 240 5.30 11.95 4.63
N ARG A 241 5.41 10.64 4.41
CA ARG A 241 4.57 9.64 5.07
C ARG A 241 5.43 8.55 5.68
N LEU A 242 5.21 8.29 6.97
CA LEU A 242 5.81 7.19 7.70
C LEU A 242 4.73 6.39 8.41
N THR A 243 4.63 5.11 8.08
CA THR A 243 3.80 4.15 8.79
C THR A 243 4.70 3.09 9.38
N PHE A 244 4.63 2.89 10.68
CA PHE A 244 5.31 1.85 11.42
C PHE A 244 4.33 1.15 12.37
N GLY A 245 4.20 -0.16 12.29
CA GLY A 245 3.35 -0.91 13.21
C GLY A 245 3.81 -2.36 13.28
N THR A 246 3.63 -3.00 14.43
CA THR A 246 3.97 -4.41 14.65
C THR A 246 2.71 -5.14 15.14
N CYS A 247 2.68 -6.47 15.01
CA CYS A 247 1.53 -7.30 15.40
C CYS A 247 1.78 -8.21 16.61
N THR A 248 2.97 -8.23 17.24
CA THR A 248 3.33 -9.30 18.17
C THR A 248 3.28 -8.87 19.65
N GLU A 249 2.87 -9.75 20.56
CA GLU A 249 2.62 -9.38 21.96
C GLU A 249 3.88 -9.19 22.83
N SER A 250 5.09 -9.08 22.22
CA SER A 250 6.35 -9.08 22.95
C SER A 250 6.42 -7.91 23.98
N PRO A 251 6.41 -8.20 25.29
CA PRO A 251 6.26 -7.19 26.34
C PRO A 251 7.44 -6.23 26.55
N ASN A 252 8.59 -6.48 25.91
CA ASN A 252 9.90 -6.04 26.39
C ASN A 252 10.77 -5.31 25.35
N SER A 253 10.25 -4.97 24.17
CA SER A 253 11.01 -4.24 23.16
C SER A 253 10.66 -2.75 23.17
N ASP A 254 11.53 -1.93 23.76
CA ASP A 254 11.51 -0.48 23.52
C ASP A 254 11.97 -0.25 22.08
N ASP A 255 11.11 0.30 21.23
CA ASP A 255 11.49 0.63 19.86
C ASP A 255 12.19 2.00 19.81
N ASP A 256 13.53 1.97 19.76
CA ASP A 256 14.34 3.20 19.68
C ASP A 256 14.38 3.80 18.26
N LEU A 257 13.62 3.27 17.28
CA LEU A 257 13.62 3.77 15.90
C LEU A 257 13.33 5.28 15.85
N LEU A 258 12.27 5.73 16.54
CA LEU A 258 11.91 7.14 16.56
C LEU A 258 12.99 8.00 17.21
N LYS A 259 13.81 7.49 18.15
CA LYS A 259 14.91 8.25 18.78
C LYS A 259 16.02 8.60 17.76
N CYS A 260 16.16 7.80 16.72
CA CYS A 260 17.21 7.92 15.71
C CYS A 260 16.81 8.78 14.50
N LEU A 261 15.52 9.06 14.31
CA LEU A 261 15.00 9.75 13.13
C LEU A 261 14.79 11.26 13.36
N SER A 262 15.03 12.06 12.33
CA SER A 262 14.60 13.46 12.24
C SER A 262 13.94 13.69 10.87
N LEU A 263 12.65 13.98 10.89
CA LEU A 263 11.78 13.97 9.71
C LEU A 263 11.08 15.34 9.55
N PRO A 264 11.80 16.39 9.14
CA PRO A 264 11.26 17.76 9.12
C PRO A 264 10.19 18.00 8.06
N GLY A 265 10.08 17.13 7.05
CA GLY A 265 9.06 17.20 5.99
C GLY A 265 7.84 16.32 6.24
N LEU A 266 7.71 15.68 7.40
CA LEU A 266 6.70 14.66 7.64
C LEU A 266 5.28 15.28 7.72
N GLU A 267 4.39 14.80 6.86
CA GLU A 267 3.00 15.23 6.74
C GLU A 267 2.02 14.20 7.32
N ALA A 268 2.34 12.90 7.30
CA ALA A 268 1.54 11.85 7.91
C ALA A 268 2.40 10.86 8.70
N LEU A 269 1.96 10.53 9.91
CA LEU A 269 2.60 9.56 10.80
C LEU A 269 1.56 8.53 11.28
N SER A 270 1.86 7.25 11.13
CA SER A 270 1.08 6.16 11.72
C SER A 270 1.99 5.28 12.56
N VAL A 271 1.74 5.18 13.87
CA VAL A 271 2.56 4.39 14.81
C VAL A 271 1.71 3.53 15.75
N SER A 272 2.22 2.36 16.15
CA SER A 272 1.61 1.55 17.21
C SER A 272 1.99 2.09 18.60
N LEU A 273 1.00 2.24 19.48
CA LEU A 273 1.18 2.72 20.86
C LEU A 273 1.68 1.64 21.83
N GLN A 274 1.91 0.40 21.36
CA GLN A 274 2.46 -0.65 22.22
C GLN A 274 3.96 -0.46 22.51
N TYR A 275 4.70 0.18 21.60
CA TYR A 275 6.17 0.29 21.64
C TYR A 275 6.69 1.72 21.71
N VAL A 276 5.81 2.71 21.47
CA VAL A 276 6.19 4.11 21.44
C VAL A 276 5.61 4.81 22.66
N SER A 277 6.48 5.32 23.53
CA SER A 277 6.06 6.10 24.69
C SER A 277 5.67 7.53 24.31
N ALA A 278 4.92 8.20 25.19
CA ALA A 278 4.58 9.62 25.01
C ALA A 278 5.84 10.51 24.95
N ASP A 279 6.87 10.17 25.73
CA ASP A 279 8.15 10.89 25.78
C ASP A 279 8.96 10.73 24.49
N ASP A 280 8.90 9.56 23.84
CA ASP A 280 9.54 9.32 22.55
C ASP A 280 8.88 10.14 21.44
N LEU A 281 7.55 10.20 21.43
CA LEU A 281 6.80 11.08 20.51
C LEU A 281 7.10 12.54 20.77
N PHE A 282 7.15 12.96 22.04
CA PHE A 282 7.50 14.34 22.40
C PHE A 282 8.88 14.70 21.86
N SER A 283 9.88 13.88 22.18
CA SER A 283 11.27 14.08 21.77
C SER A 283 11.42 14.05 20.24
N PHE A 284 10.64 13.21 19.55
CA PHE A 284 10.61 13.13 18.10
C PHE A 284 9.99 14.38 17.47
N PHE A 285 8.85 14.87 17.97
CA PHE A 285 8.21 16.09 17.47
C PHE A 285 9.03 17.34 17.78
N GLU A 286 9.65 17.42 18.96
CA GLU A 286 10.55 18.52 19.30
C GLU A 286 11.74 18.56 18.33
N ARG A 287 12.38 17.41 18.09
CA ARG A 287 13.54 17.30 17.21
C ARG A 287 13.21 17.50 15.73
N SER A 288 12.09 16.99 15.26
CA SER A 288 11.73 17.03 13.83
C SER A 288 10.92 18.27 13.46
N SER A 289 10.16 18.84 14.39
CA SER A 289 9.21 19.93 14.15
C SER A 289 8.40 19.76 12.86
N PRO A 290 7.74 18.61 12.64
CA PRO A 290 7.14 18.28 11.36
C PRO A 290 5.84 19.07 11.10
N PRO A 291 5.53 19.44 9.84
CA PRO A 291 4.25 20.03 9.45
C PRO A 291 3.15 18.96 9.36
N LEU A 292 2.99 18.19 10.45
CA LEU A 292 2.14 17.00 10.49
C LEU A 292 0.67 17.37 10.29
N ARG A 293 0.00 16.68 9.36
CA ARG A 293 -1.43 16.86 9.01
C ARG A 293 -2.26 15.66 9.41
N GLU A 294 -1.67 14.47 9.40
CA GLU A 294 -2.33 13.21 9.74
C GLU A 294 -1.51 12.46 10.79
N LEU A 295 -2.18 12.00 11.83
CA LEU A 295 -1.59 11.19 12.89
C LEU A 295 -2.52 10.03 13.18
N VAL A 296 -2.00 8.81 13.07
CA VAL A 296 -2.71 7.57 13.43
C VAL A 296 -1.93 6.90 14.56
N LEU A 297 -2.59 6.69 15.70
CA LEU A 297 -1.99 6.05 16.87
C LEU A 297 -2.68 4.72 17.17
N GLY A 298 -1.90 3.70 17.46
CA GLY A 298 -2.41 2.47 18.07
C GLY A 298 -2.88 1.39 17.09
N ARG A 299 -2.48 1.42 15.81
CA ARG A 299 -2.75 0.28 14.90
C ARG A 299 -2.26 -1.02 15.57
N GLY A 300 -3.18 -1.86 16.05
CA GLY A 300 -2.88 -3.08 16.84
C GLY A 300 -3.68 -3.20 18.15
N TYR A 301 -3.34 -4.20 18.96
CA TYR A 301 -4.00 -4.54 20.24
C TYR A 301 -3.89 -3.42 21.30
N LYS A 302 -4.66 -3.54 22.40
CA LYS A 302 -4.88 -2.52 23.45
C LYS A 302 -3.62 -1.74 23.88
N SER A 303 -3.73 -0.41 23.89
CA SER A 303 -2.67 0.51 24.28
C SER A 303 -2.19 0.31 25.74
N ARG A 304 -0.89 0.03 25.93
CA ARG A 304 -0.27 0.01 27.26
C ARG A 304 -0.08 1.44 27.76
N GLY A 305 -1.01 1.93 28.57
CA GLY A 305 -0.76 2.97 29.56
C GLY A 305 -0.07 4.27 29.09
N VAL A 306 -0.27 4.70 27.84
CA VAL A 306 0.27 5.98 27.38
C VAL A 306 -0.46 7.10 28.10
N VAL A 307 0.25 7.83 28.95
CA VAL A 307 -0.23 9.01 29.68
C VAL A 307 0.62 10.19 29.22
N ARG A 308 0.00 11.36 28.99
CA ARG A 308 0.60 12.65 28.57
C ARG A 308 0.89 12.80 27.08
N LEU A 309 -0.02 12.34 26.20
CA LEU A 309 0.07 12.68 24.78
C LEU A 309 -0.27 14.15 24.50
N ASP A 310 -0.96 14.83 25.41
CA ASP A 310 -1.32 16.23 25.27
C ASP A 310 -0.10 17.13 24.98
N GLN A 311 1.00 16.93 25.69
CA GLN A 311 2.24 17.70 25.49
C GLN A 311 2.84 17.48 24.10
N SER A 312 2.89 16.23 23.64
CA SER A 312 3.40 15.86 22.33
C SER A 312 2.51 16.43 21.22
N LEU A 313 1.19 16.34 21.37
CA LEU A 313 0.22 16.83 20.39
C LEU A 313 0.22 18.37 20.29
N ARG A 314 0.56 19.10 21.37
CA ARG A 314 0.73 20.56 21.32
C ARG A 314 1.91 21.00 20.43
N LEU A 315 2.89 20.14 20.17
CA LEU A 315 4.01 20.42 19.27
C LEU A 315 3.63 20.33 17.78
N VAL A 316 2.45 19.77 17.45
CA VAL A 316 1.97 19.58 16.07
C VAL A 316 0.63 20.28 15.82
N PRO A 317 0.55 21.63 15.94
CA PRO A 317 -0.70 22.37 15.78
C PRO A 317 -1.25 22.36 14.34
N SER A 318 -0.48 21.89 13.35
CA SER A 318 -0.90 21.73 11.96
C SER A 318 -1.80 20.52 11.72
N LEU A 319 -2.01 19.66 12.72
CA LEU A 319 -2.75 18.42 12.58
C LEU A 319 -4.21 18.68 12.16
N ILE A 320 -4.68 17.91 11.17
CA ILE A 320 -6.01 18.01 10.57
C ILE A 320 -6.81 16.73 10.84
N PHE A 321 -6.14 15.58 10.71
CA PHE A 321 -6.70 14.25 10.90
C PHE A 321 -6.00 13.57 12.07
N PHE A 322 -6.78 13.10 13.04
CA PHE A 322 -6.26 12.36 14.17
C PHE A 322 -7.08 11.10 14.41
N ASP A 323 -6.44 9.95 14.25
CA ASP A 323 -7.06 8.64 14.44
C ASP A 323 -6.38 7.92 15.61
N VAL A 324 -7.18 7.36 16.52
CA VAL A 324 -6.69 6.60 17.68
C VAL A 324 -7.37 5.26 17.72
N TRP A 325 -6.59 4.19 17.80
CA TRP A 325 -7.06 2.81 17.82
C TRP A 325 -6.90 2.21 19.23
N CYS A 326 -7.95 1.53 19.69
CA CYS A 326 -7.98 0.82 20.99
C CYS A 326 -7.46 1.69 22.17
N PRO A 327 -7.92 2.93 22.34
CA PRO A 327 -7.45 3.77 23.45
C PRO A 327 -7.94 3.22 24.80
N ASN A 328 -7.08 3.32 25.82
CA ASN A 328 -7.50 3.03 27.19
C ASN A 328 -8.21 4.23 27.84
N SER A 329 -8.89 3.99 28.97
CA SER A 329 -9.68 5.02 29.68
C SER A 329 -8.87 6.22 30.16
N ALA A 330 -7.57 6.06 30.46
CA ALA A 330 -6.71 7.15 30.89
C ALA A 330 -6.40 8.11 29.73
N LEU A 331 -6.04 7.56 28.57
CA LEU A 331 -5.81 8.32 27.34
C LEU A 331 -7.08 9.06 26.90
N MET A 332 -8.23 8.41 26.97
CA MET A 332 -9.51 9.03 26.61
C MET A 332 -9.83 10.24 27.49
N ARG A 333 -9.68 10.09 28.81
CA ARG A 333 -9.94 11.18 29.76
C ARG A 333 -9.03 12.39 29.48
N GLU A 334 -7.76 12.15 29.23
CA GLU A 334 -6.78 13.20 28.93
C GLU A 334 -7.08 13.89 27.60
N LEU A 335 -7.36 13.11 26.55
CA LEU A 335 -7.69 13.65 25.23
C LEU A 335 -8.95 14.50 25.29
N PHE A 336 -10.01 14.03 25.94
CA PHE A 336 -11.27 14.77 26.10
C PHE A 336 -11.07 16.07 26.88
N ALA A 337 -10.34 16.02 27.99
CA ALA A 337 -10.01 17.22 28.76
C ALA A 337 -9.19 18.22 27.94
N SER A 338 -8.25 17.74 27.12
CA SER A 338 -7.42 18.59 26.26
C SER A 338 -8.20 19.23 25.11
N LEU A 339 -9.24 18.55 24.60
CA LEU A 339 -10.10 19.09 23.55
C LEU A 339 -10.95 20.28 24.02
N GLU A 340 -11.21 20.46 25.32
CA GLU A 340 -11.88 21.67 25.83
C GLU A 340 -11.06 22.94 25.59
N ASP A 341 -9.73 22.83 25.58
CA ASP A 341 -8.82 23.94 25.30
C ASP A 341 -8.77 24.24 23.80
N SER A 342 -9.37 25.35 23.36
CA SER A 342 -9.39 25.78 21.95
C SER A 342 -8.00 25.96 21.29
N SER A 343 -6.94 26.12 22.08
CA SER A 343 -5.56 26.21 21.56
C SER A 343 -4.94 24.85 21.24
N PHE A 344 -5.49 23.77 21.79
CA PHE A 344 -5.04 22.41 21.54
C PHE A 344 -5.49 21.97 20.14
N LEU A 345 -4.56 21.60 19.25
CA LEU A 345 -4.85 21.17 17.87
C LEU A 345 -5.86 22.10 17.13
N PRO A 346 -5.48 23.36 16.86
CA PRO A 346 -6.38 24.38 16.33
C PRO A 346 -6.81 24.15 14.87
N ASN A 347 -6.16 23.23 14.15
CA ASN A 347 -6.52 22.87 12.77
C ASN A 347 -7.25 21.52 12.65
N LEU A 348 -7.54 20.85 13.78
CA LEU A 348 -8.17 19.53 13.78
C LEU A 348 -9.58 19.61 13.20
N ARG A 349 -9.82 18.81 12.16
CA ARG A 349 -11.12 18.70 11.48
C ARG A 349 -11.74 17.33 11.62
N ASN A 350 -10.92 16.29 11.75
CA ASN A 350 -11.36 14.91 11.76
C ASN A 350 -10.74 14.21 12.96
N LEU A 351 -11.59 13.70 13.84
CA LEU A 351 -11.19 12.86 14.97
C LEU A 351 -11.87 11.50 14.83
N THR A 352 -11.06 10.44 14.73
CA THR A 352 -11.55 9.07 14.70
C THR A 352 -11.04 8.31 15.91
N ILE A 353 -11.93 7.61 16.61
CA ILE A 353 -11.58 6.72 17.70
C ILE A 353 -12.13 5.34 17.38
N HIS A 354 -11.23 4.36 17.21
CA HIS A 354 -11.57 2.99 16.86
C HIS A 354 -11.60 2.08 18.08
N TYR A 355 -12.54 1.12 18.08
CA TYR A 355 -12.72 0.10 19.13
C TYR A 355 -12.75 0.66 20.55
N LEU A 356 -13.58 1.68 20.74
CA LEU A 356 -13.79 2.33 22.03
C LEU A 356 -14.64 1.45 22.94
N ASP A 357 -14.06 1.04 24.07
CA ASP A 357 -14.80 0.37 25.14
C ASP A 357 -15.65 1.37 25.90
N VAL A 358 -16.98 1.32 25.68
CA VAL A 358 -17.91 2.28 26.29
C VAL A 358 -18.02 2.06 27.80
N SER A 359 -17.82 0.83 28.27
CA SER A 359 -17.92 0.49 29.69
C SER A 359 -16.76 1.08 30.50
N ASP A 360 -15.64 1.35 29.85
CA ASP A 360 -14.45 1.97 30.43
C ASP A 360 -14.54 3.51 30.53
N ILE A 361 -15.60 4.13 30.00
CA ILE A 361 -15.79 5.58 30.01
C ILE A 361 -16.81 6.00 31.07
N SER A 362 -16.38 6.86 32.00
CA SER A 362 -17.26 7.43 33.02
C SER A 362 -18.23 8.45 32.44
N ASP A 363 -19.40 8.62 33.07
CA ASP A 363 -20.39 9.65 32.69
C ASP A 363 -19.75 11.06 32.61
N SER A 364 -18.86 11.39 33.56
CA SER A 364 -18.11 12.64 33.56
C SER A 364 -17.19 12.82 32.35
N SER A 365 -16.61 11.73 31.83
CA SER A 365 -15.74 11.78 30.66
C SER A 365 -16.57 12.01 29.39
N TRP A 366 -17.78 11.43 29.32
CA TRP A 366 -18.74 11.73 28.26
C TRP A 366 -19.20 13.19 28.29
N GLU A 367 -19.50 13.75 29.47
CA GLU A 367 -19.84 15.17 29.62
C GLU A 367 -18.71 16.09 29.15
N THR A 368 -17.46 15.77 29.53
CA THR A 368 -16.25 16.49 29.10
C THR A 368 -16.14 16.49 27.57
N LEU A 369 -16.34 15.33 26.93
CA LEU A 369 -16.36 15.24 25.47
C LEU A 369 -17.44 16.14 24.86
N LEU A 370 -18.68 16.08 25.35
CA LEU A 370 -19.78 16.89 24.82
C LEU A 370 -19.49 18.39 24.92
N LEU A 371 -18.94 18.85 26.04
CA LEU A 371 -18.53 20.24 26.22
C LEU A 371 -17.44 20.65 25.22
N ALA A 372 -16.44 19.80 25.02
CA ALA A 372 -15.39 20.03 24.04
C ALA A 372 -15.95 20.10 22.60
N LEU A 373 -16.87 19.20 22.24
CA LEU A 373 -17.52 19.20 20.91
C LEU A 373 -18.35 20.46 20.69
N LEU A 374 -19.12 20.90 21.69
CA LEU A 374 -19.88 22.16 21.62
C LEU A 374 -18.97 23.36 21.42
N ALA A 375 -17.84 23.41 22.13
CA ALA A 375 -16.84 24.47 21.96
C ALA A 375 -16.20 24.46 20.56
N ARG A 376 -16.07 23.28 19.94
CA ARG A 376 -15.40 23.07 18.64
C ARG A 376 -16.33 22.87 17.45
N ARG A 377 -17.64 23.05 17.61
CA ARG A 377 -18.64 22.73 16.56
C ARG A 377 -18.41 23.35 15.17
N ASN A 378 -17.72 24.50 15.10
CA ASN A 378 -17.41 25.18 13.83
C ASN A 378 -16.03 24.79 13.26
N GLN A 379 -15.22 24.09 14.04
CA GLN A 379 -13.84 23.70 13.72
C GLN A 379 -13.78 22.22 13.36
N LEU A 380 -14.30 21.36 14.23
CA LEU A 380 -14.31 19.91 14.06
C LEU A 380 -15.47 19.52 13.13
N GLN A 381 -15.14 19.01 11.95
CA GLN A 381 -16.11 18.68 10.89
C GLN A 381 -16.63 17.25 11.03
N VAL A 382 -15.74 16.32 11.37
CA VAL A 382 -16.04 14.90 11.46
C VAL A 382 -15.58 14.35 12.80
N LEU A 383 -16.49 13.67 13.49
CA LEU A 383 -16.20 12.82 14.64
C LEU A 383 -16.67 11.41 14.33
N ARG A 384 -15.78 10.42 14.44
CA ARG A 384 -16.13 9.01 14.31
C ARG A 384 -15.73 8.27 15.57
N LEU A 385 -16.69 7.60 16.19
CA LEU A 385 -16.50 6.77 17.37
C LEU A 385 -16.97 5.35 17.03
N GLU A 386 -16.03 4.42 16.86
CA GLU A 386 -16.34 3.01 16.67
C GLU A 386 -16.38 2.32 18.03
N LEU A 387 -17.51 1.71 18.38
CA LEU A 387 -17.82 1.27 19.75
C LEU A 387 -17.83 -0.27 19.86
N ASP A 388 -17.52 -0.82 21.03
CA ASP A 388 -17.41 -2.26 21.31
C ASP A 388 -18.75 -2.98 21.62
N GLU A 389 -19.76 -2.79 20.75
CA GLU A 389 -21.14 -3.34 20.87
C GLU A 389 -22.06 -2.64 21.89
N HIS A 390 -21.54 -1.82 22.80
CA HIS A 390 -22.35 -1.10 23.79
C HIS A 390 -22.78 0.29 23.28
N ALA A 391 -24.04 0.64 23.51
CA ALA A 391 -24.55 1.99 23.19
C ALA A 391 -24.10 3.00 24.27
N PRO A 392 -23.71 4.23 23.88
CA PRO A 392 -23.40 5.27 24.83
C PRO A 392 -24.67 5.74 25.57
N PRO A 393 -24.54 6.44 26.71
CA PRO A 393 -25.69 6.87 27.50
C PRO A 393 -26.71 7.67 26.68
N ALA A 394 -28.00 7.47 26.93
CA ALA A 394 -29.07 8.07 26.12
C ALA A 394 -29.02 9.61 26.06
N GLY A 395 -28.55 10.27 27.12
CA GLY A 395 -28.34 11.72 27.14
C GLY A 395 -27.21 12.19 26.21
N VAL A 396 -26.17 11.38 26.05
CA VAL A 396 -25.05 11.64 25.13
C VAL A 396 -25.53 11.51 23.69
N LEU A 397 -26.28 10.45 23.38
CA LEU A 397 -26.88 10.24 22.06
C LEU A 397 -27.81 11.39 21.65
N ALA A 398 -28.61 11.92 22.59
CA ALA A 398 -29.47 13.06 22.33
C ALA A 398 -28.67 14.33 22.02
N SER A 399 -27.62 14.61 22.80
CA SER A 399 -26.76 15.79 22.61
C SER A 399 -25.98 15.72 21.30
N MET A 400 -25.52 14.54 20.89
CA MET A 400 -24.83 14.36 19.61
C MET A 400 -25.77 14.56 18.41
N LYS A 401 -27.06 14.21 18.52
CA LYS A 401 -28.06 14.53 17.49
C LYS A 401 -28.23 16.02 17.25
N GLU A 402 -28.16 16.82 18.31
CA GLU A 402 -28.22 18.28 18.19
C GLU A 402 -26.98 18.84 17.46
N LEU A 403 -25.79 18.34 17.78
CA LEU A 403 -24.55 18.71 17.08
C LEU A 403 -24.56 18.34 15.60
N VAL A 404 -25.20 17.23 15.23
CA VAL A 404 -25.38 16.84 13.82
C VAL A 404 -26.32 17.79 13.09
N ALA A 405 -27.41 18.22 13.74
CA ALA A 405 -28.30 19.24 13.18
C ALA A 405 -27.59 20.59 12.95
N ASP A 406 -26.55 20.89 13.75
CA ASP A 406 -25.68 22.06 13.59
C ASP A 406 -24.63 21.91 12.47
N GLY A 407 -24.61 20.78 11.75
CA GLY A 407 -23.79 20.54 10.55
C GLY A 407 -22.52 19.71 10.78
N MET A 408 -22.30 19.19 11.98
CA MET A 408 -21.19 18.28 12.28
C MET A 408 -21.50 16.86 11.81
N GLN A 409 -20.54 16.16 11.21
CA GLN A 409 -20.71 14.75 10.82
C GLN A 409 -20.26 13.83 11.97
N ILE A 410 -21.21 13.22 12.67
CA ILE A 410 -20.93 12.30 13.79
C ILE A 410 -21.29 10.87 13.39
N TYR A 411 -20.32 9.97 13.40
CA TYR A 411 -20.51 8.56 13.14
C TYR A 411 -20.31 7.77 14.43
N MET A 412 -21.28 6.93 14.80
CA MET A 412 -21.21 6.03 15.96
C MET A 412 -21.66 4.63 15.57
N GLY A 413 -20.88 3.60 15.93
CA GLY A 413 -21.29 2.20 15.74
C GLY A 413 -20.13 1.24 15.43
N THR A 414 -20.46 -0.02 15.14
CA THR A 414 -19.51 -0.99 14.58
C THR A 414 -19.64 -1.05 13.05
N GLU A 415 -18.71 -1.67 12.33
CA GLU A 415 -18.84 -1.92 10.88
C GLU A 415 -20.15 -2.65 10.50
N GLU A 416 -20.77 -3.37 11.45
CA GLU A 416 -22.01 -4.13 11.25
C GLU A 416 -23.27 -3.47 11.87
N CYS A 417 -23.13 -2.64 12.91
CA CYS A 417 -24.22 -1.96 13.60
C CYS A 417 -24.06 -0.45 13.49
N ASN A 418 -24.65 0.10 12.44
CA ASN A 418 -24.80 1.52 12.21
C ASN A 418 -25.79 2.13 13.22
N PHE A 419 -25.30 2.65 14.36
CA PHE A 419 -26.03 3.66 15.14
C PHE A 419 -25.86 5.02 14.46
N ILE A 420 -26.23 5.10 13.18
CA ILE A 420 -26.09 6.32 12.38
C ILE A 420 -27.01 7.37 13.01
N VAL A 421 -26.39 8.35 13.66
CA VAL A 421 -26.97 9.67 13.80
C VAL A 421 -26.59 10.42 12.52
N THR A 422 -27.52 10.48 11.56
CA THR A 422 -27.30 11.18 10.28
C THR A 422 -27.67 12.64 10.40
#